data_AF-A0A838HWX0-F1
#
_entry.id   AF-A0A838HWX0-F1
#
_cell.length_a   1.000
_cell.length_b   1.000
_cell.length_c   1.000
_cell.angle_alpha   90.00
_cell.angle_beta   90.00
_cell.angle_gamma   90.00
#
_symmetry.space_group_name_H-M   'P 1'
#
loop_
_entity.id
_entity.type
_entity.pdbx_description
1 polymer ?
#
loop_
_entity_poly.entity_id
_entity_poly.type
_entity_poly.pdbx_seq_one_letter_code
_entity_poly.pdbx_strand_id
1 'polypeptide(L)'
;MKQSLSDEVEAARIAAVRRYDILDTPPDGTFDRLTALAARFFDVPISIVSIVDSDRIWFKSHHGLAAAEIGREPGLCASAILQKAPWVVENARLDPRALANPLVAGEFGLGFYAGVPLTTSDGHNLGTFCIIDQEPRTVGEEALGALRDLAAVVMDQLELRLAARRAVWQEQELRDQAENMAHRLQRSLLPPQLPDVPGADVAVRWAPAGGGVGGDFYDLFGSGENVWTVVVGDVCGKGIEAAAVTALARYTLRAASLQTDVPREALQLLNDALLRQRPGDERFVTAVYVIARVMAGGIGLSLSSAGHVPPLLRRADGTVEVLASAGMPLGLFNDPSPSGAEAELRRGDALFLYTDGVTEARRGPDEFALDRLQATVARTVGMSAERSAALIEDEVTGFREGRAADDTALLVLAVP
;
A
#
# COMPACT_ATOMS: atom_id res chain seq x y z
N MET A 1 39.17 -39.72 8.91
CA MET A 1 38.60 -38.87 9.98
C MET A 1 37.48 -38.05 9.34
N LYS A 2 36.21 -38.32 9.65
CA LYS A 2 35.07 -37.59 9.06
C LYS A 2 35.11 -36.15 9.59
N GLN A 3 35.51 -35.20 8.77
CA GLN A 3 35.32 -33.77 9.09
C GLN A 3 33.84 -33.46 8.92
N SER A 4 33.12 -33.31 10.03
CA SER A 4 31.78 -32.73 10.06
C SER A 4 31.87 -31.29 10.56
N LEU A 5 31.03 -30.40 10.03
CA LEU A 5 30.82 -29.08 10.63
C LEU A 5 30.26 -29.26 12.06
N SER A 6 30.51 -28.30 12.95
CA SER A 6 29.74 -28.24 14.18
C SER A 6 28.28 -27.94 13.85
N ASP A 7 27.36 -28.41 14.70
CA ASP A 7 25.92 -28.24 14.49
C ASP A 7 25.52 -26.75 14.32
N GLU A 8 26.20 -25.84 15.03
CA GLU A 8 25.99 -24.40 14.92
C GLU A 8 26.40 -23.82 13.54
N VAL A 9 27.55 -24.24 13.01
CA VAL A 9 28.03 -23.78 11.70
C VAL A 9 27.17 -24.32 10.57
N GLU A 10 26.70 -25.57 10.71
CA GLU A 10 25.76 -26.17 9.76
C GLU A 10 24.39 -25.47 9.80
N ALA A 11 23.88 -25.15 10.99
CA ALA A 11 22.63 -24.41 11.12
C ALA A 11 22.71 -23.02 10.46
N ALA A 12 23.82 -22.28 10.66
CA ALA A 12 24.03 -20.99 10.02
C ALA A 12 24.14 -21.10 8.49
N ARG A 13 24.83 -22.13 7.97
CA ARG A 13 24.92 -22.42 6.53
C ARG A 13 23.54 -22.75 5.93
N ILE A 14 22.73 -23.57 6.59
CA ILE A 14 21.37 -23.88 6.14
C ILE A 14 20.48 -22.63 6.16
N ALA A 15 20.62 -21.77 7.17
CA ALA A 15 19.94 -20.48 7.19
C ALA A 15 20.36 -19.59 6.00
N ALA A 16 21.65 -19.61 5.63
CA ALA A 16 22.14 -18.94 4.43
C ALA A 16 21.55 -19.55 3.14
N VAL A 17 21.45 -20.88 3.01
CA VAL A 17 20.78 -21.53 1.86
C VAL A 17 19.32 -21.09 1.74
N ARG A 18 18.56 -21.15 2.84
CA ARG A 18 17.15 -20.73 2.88
C ARG A 18 16.96 -19.26 2.53
N ARG A 19 17.90 -18.39 2.90
CA ARG A 19 17.89 -16.96 2.56
C ARG A 19 17.79 -16.71 1.05
N TYR A 20 18.40 -17.55 0.22
CA TYR A 20 18.34 -17.39 -1.23
C TYR A 20 17.09 -18.02 -1.88
N ASP A 21 16.28 -18.78 -1.14
CA ASP A 21 15.03 -19.42 -1.65
C ASP A 21 15.23 -20.10 -3.03
N ILE A 22 16.36 -20.79 -3.16
CA ILE A 22 16.83 -21.31 -4.45
C ILE A 22 16.42 -22.76 -4.67
N LEU A 23 16.21 -23.51 -3.58
CA LEU A 23 15.82 -24.92 -3.60
C LEU A 23 14.44 -25.10 -4.25
N ASP A 24 14.26 -26.21 -4.97
CA ASP A 24 13.01 -26.60 -5.63
C ASP A 24 12.43 -25.56 -6.61
N THR A 25 13.24 -24.58 -7.01
CA THR A 25 12.83 -23.59 -8.01
C THR A 25 12.88 -24.19 -9.42
N PRO A 26 11.99 -23.76 -10.34
CA PRO A 26 11.99 -24.25 -11.72
C PRO A 26 13.35 -24.11 -12.43
N PRO A 27 13.56 -24.85 -13.53
CA PRO A 27 14.73 -24.68 -14.40
C PRO A 27 14.93 -23.23 -14.81
N ASP A 28 16.18 -22.86 -15.00
CA ASP A 28 16.59 -21.47 -15.08
C ASP A 28 17.58 -21.28 -16.19
N GLY A 29 17.11 -20.66 -17.27
CA GLY A 29 17.92 -20.47 -18.47
C GLY A 29 19.25 -19.76 -18.22
N THR A 30 19.40 -18.99 -17.14
CA THR A 30 20.69 -18.37 -16.81
C THR A 30 21.68 -19.37 -16.24
N PHE A 31 21.30 -20.18 -15.24
CA PHE A 31 22.19 -21.20 -14.69
C PHE A 31 22.45 -22.34 -15.69
N ASP A 32 21.45 -22.69 -16.51
CA ASP A 32 21.56 -23.72 -17.57
C ASP A 32 22.55 -23.30 -18.66
N ARG A 33 22.59 -22.01 -19.01
CA ARG A 33 23.62 -21.50 -19.92
C ARG A 33 25.02 -21.58 -19.31
N LEU A 34 25.16 -21.34 -18.00
CA LEU A 34 26.46 -21.41 -17.32
C LEU A 34 26.99 -22.84 -17.27
N THR A 35 26.17 -23.82 -16.88
CA THR A 35 26.58 -25.24 -16.85
C THR A 35 26.89 -25.77 -18.26
N ALA A 36 26.07 -25.42 -19.26
CA ALA A 36 26.35 -25.79 -20.65
C ALA A 36 27.61 -25.09 -21.20
N LEU A 37 27.89 -23.84 -20.81
CA LEU A 37 29.10 -23.13 -21.20
C LEU A 37 30.34 -23.76 -20.56
N ALA A 38 30.28 -24.08 -19.27
CA ALA A 38 31.36 -24.76 -18.56
C ALA A 38 31.68 -26.11 -19.21
N ALA A 39 30.67 -26.93 -19.48
CA ALA A 39 30.85 -28.23 -20.13
C ALA A 39 31.61 -28.12 -21.47
N ARG A 40 31.22 -27.16 -22.33
CA ARG A 40 31.91 -26.92 -23.61
C ARG A 40 33.30 -26.32 -23.45
N PHE A 41 33.47 -25.37 -22.53
CA PHE A 41 34.74 -24.64 -22.35
C PHE A 41 35.84 -25.55 -21.80
N PHE A 42 35.50 -26.40 -20.84
CA PHE A 42 36.44 -27.36 -20.23
C PHE A 42 36.51 -28.70 -20.98
N ASP A 43 35.74 -28.84 -22.06
CA ASP A 43 35.61 -30.07 -22.84
C ASP A 43 35.28 -31.30 -21.97
N VAL A 44 34.30 -31.16 -21.08
CA VAL A 44 33.85 -32.20 -20.14
C VAL A 44 32.39 -32.57 -20.41
N PRO A 45 32.00 -33.83 -20.17
CA PRO A 45 30.63 -34.27 -20.43
C PRO A 45 29.62 -33.68 -19.44
N ILE A 46 30.03 -33.38 -18.20
CA ILE A 46 29.12 -33.02 -17.11
C ILE A 46 29.57 -31.76 -16.39
N SER A 47 28.61 -30.87 -16.12
CA SER A 47 28.82 -29.68 -15.29
C SER A 47 27.55 -29.36 -14.49
N ILE A 48 27.71 -28.96 -13.22
CA ILE A 48 26.59 -28.86 -12.27
C ILE A 48 26.76 -27.63 -11.37
N VAL A 49 25.68 -26.88 -11.20
CA VAL A 49 25.50 -25.94 -10.09
C VAL A 49 24.64 -26.64 -9.05
N SER A 50 25.25 -27.05 -7.94
CA SER A 50 24.57 -27.77 -6.86
C SER A 50 24.48 -26.93 -5.60
N ILE A 51 23.38 -27.07 -4.87
CA ILE A 51 23.11 -26.49 -3.55
C ILE A 51 22.96 -27.64 -2.55
N VAL A 52 23.64 -27.56 -1.42
CA VAL A 52 23.62 -28.61 -0.39
C VAL A 52 22.59 -28.24 0.67
N ASP A 53 21.49 -28.98 0.72
CA ASP A 53 20.41 -28.83 1.71
C ASP A 53 20.66 -29.71 2.95
N SER A 54 19.72 -29.80 3.89
CA SER A 54 19.84 -30.60 5.11
C SER A 54 20.03 -32.09 4.87
N ASP A 55 19.38 -32.65 3.85
CA ASP A 55 19.22 -34.09 3.60
C ASP A 55 19.59 -34.51 2.16
N ARG A 56 19.73 -33.55 1.25
CA ARG A 56 20.03 -33.78 -0.17
C ARG A 56 21.01 -32.76 -0.74
N ILE A 57 21.55 -33.08 -1.91
CA ILE A 57 22.26 -32.15 -2.78
C ILE A 57 21.35 -31.92 -3.98
N TRP A 58 20.82 -30.70 -4.09
CA TRP A 58 19.91 -30.29 -5.14
C TRP A 58 20.66 -29.62 -6.27
N PHE A 59 20.37 -29.98 -7.52
CA PHE A 59 21.04 -29.42 -8.68
C PHE A 59 20.20 -28.28 -9.24
N LYS A 60 20.61 -27.03 -8.94
CA LYS A 60 19.97 -25.84 -9.50
C LYS A 60 20.05 -25.83 -11.02
N SER A 61 21.15 -26.36 -11.55
CA SER A 61 21.35 -26.57 -12.97
C SER A 61 22.36 -27.69 -13.19
N HIS A 62 22.19 -28.44 -14.27
CA HIS A 62 23.09 -29.50 -14.67
C HIS A 62 23.14 -29.62 -16.20
N HIS A 63 24.30 -30.02 -16.71
CA HIS A 63 24.53 -30.38 -18.09
C HIS A 63 25.09 -31.80 -18.15
N GLY A 64 24.64 -32.61 -19.12
CA GLY A 64 25.14 -33.98 -19.33
C GLY A 64 24.69 -35.02 -18.29
N LEU A 65 23.81 -34.64 -17.36
CA LEU A 65 23.24 -35.53 -16.34
C LEU A 65 21.72 -35.35 -16.32
N ALA A 66 20.95 -36.42 -16.09
CA ALA A 66 19.49 -36.36 -16.02
C ALA A 66 18.92 -36.23 -14.60
N ALA A 67 19.72 -36.54 -13.58
CA ALA A 67 19.33 -36.40 -12.18
C ALA A 67 19.20 -34.92 -11.79
N ALA A 68 18.21 -34.59 -10.96
CA ALA A 68 17.98 -33.25 -10.41
C ALA A 68 18.44 -33.11 -8.94
N GLU A 69 18.62 -34.21 -8.23
CA GLU A 69 19.12 -34.25 -6.86
C GLU A 69 19.74 -35.62 -6.53
N ILE A 70 20.56 -35.66 -5.49
CA ILE A 70 21.14 -36.87 -4.91
C ILE A 70 21.12 -36.81 -3.38
N GLY A 71 21.21 -37.96 -2.70
CA GLY A 71 21.33 -38.01 -1.25
C GLY A 71 22.59 -37.29 -0.74
N ARG A 72 22.51 -36.71 0.46
CA ARG A 72 23.62 -35.95 1.09
C ARG A 72 24.76 -36.82 1.66
N GLU A 73 24.61 -38.15 1.69
CA GLU A 73 25.65 -39.10 2.12
C GLU A 73 27.04 -38.72 1.57
N PRO A 74 28.15 -38.95 2.30
CA PRO A 74 29.45 -38.31 2.06
C PRO A 74 29.89 -38.36 0.59
N GLY A 75 29.51 -37.30 -0.11
CA GLY A 75 29.65 -37.13 -1.55
C GLY A 75 30.71 -36.09 -1.87
N LEU A 76 30.98 -35.93 -3.17
CA LEU A 76 32.00 -35.01 -3.60
C LEU A 76 31.63 -33.53 -3.28
N CYS A 77 30.42 -33.10 -3.65
CA CYS A 77 29.96 -31.74 -3.35
C CYS A 77 29.83 -31.47 -1.84
N ALA A 78 29.39 -32.46 -1.05
CA ALA A 78 29.31 -32.36 0.41
C ALA A 78 30.70 -32.18 1.07
N SER A 79 31.75 -32.71 0.46
CA SER A 79 33.13 -32.53 0.93
C SER A 79 33.70 -31.17 0.52
N ALA A 80 33.35 -30.70 -0.69
CA ALA A 80 33.79 -29.41 -1.21
C ALA A 80 33.23 -28.22 -0.42
N ILE A 81 31.99 -28.30 0.09
CA ILE A 81 31.42 -27.22 0.92
C ILE A 81 32.13 -27.04 2.27
N LEU A 82 32.95 -28.01 2.70
CA LEU A 82 33.77 -27.90 3.91
C LEU A 82 35.09 -27.15 3.65
N GLN A 83 35.41 -26.89 2.38
CA GLN A 83 36.66 -26.26 1.97
C GLN A 83 36.43 -24.80 1.56
N LYS A 84 37.45 -23.96 1.76
CA LYS A 84 37.46 -22.56 1.26
C LYS A 84 38.08 -22.43 -0.14
N ALA A 85 38.75 -23.47 -0.61
CA ALA A 85 39.45 -23.51 -1.90
C ALA A 85 38.76 -24.51 -2.84
N PRO A 86 38.99 -24.42 -4.16
CA PRO A 86 38.52 -25.42 -5.11
C PRO A 86 38.97 -26.82 -4.68
N TRP A 87 38.08 -27.78 -4.83
CA TRP A 87 38.35 -29.16 -4.50
C TRP A 87 38.46 -29.99 -5.79
N VAL A 88 39.67 -30.50 -6.04
CA VAL A 88 40.03 -31.18 -7.28
C VAL A 88 40.47 -32.61 -6.98
N VAL A 89 39.96 -33.53 -7.79
CA VAL A 89 40.30 -34.95 -7.82
C VAL A 89 40.61 -35.29 -9.28
N GLU A 90 41.90 -35.39 -9.59
CA GLU A 90 42.38 -35.62 -10.96
C GLU A 90 42.13 -37.05 -11.45
N ASN A 91 42.23 -38.02 -10.53
CA ASN A 91 41.92 -39.42 -10.78
C ASN A 91 41.22 -40.04 -9.57
N ALA A 92 39.89 -40.09 -9.62
CA ALA A 92 39.06 -40.53 -8.50
C ALA A 92 39.28 -42.01 -8.14
N ARG A 93 39.75 -42.84 -9.09
CA ARG A 93 40.04 -44.27 -8.87
C ARG A 93 41.34 -44.51 -8.10
N LEU A 94 42.19 -43.50 -7.99
CA LEU A 94 43.46 -43.56 -7.26
C LEU A 94 43.51 -42.61 -6.06
N ASP A 95 42.57 -41.65 -5.98
CA ASP A 95 42.55 -40.65 -4.92
C ASP A 95 41.89 -41.21 -3.64
N PRO A 96 42.63 -41.34 -2.53
CA PRO A 96 42.10 -41.87 -1.27
C PRO A 96 40.89 -41.12 -0.73
N ARG A 97 40.70 -39.86 -1.14
CA ARG A 97 39.56 -39.01 -0.74
C ARG A 97 38.27 -39.38 -1.47
N ALA A 98 38.36 -40.02 -2.64
CA ALA A 98 37.24 -40.34 -3.51
C ALA A 98 36.97 -41.85 -3.62
N LEU A 99 37.92 -42.72 -3.28
CA LEU A 99 37.81 -44.19 -3.37
C LEU A 99 36.56 -44.80 -2.74
N ALA A 100 36.12 -44.26 -1.61
CA ALA A 100 34.94 -44.76 -0.88
C ALA A 100 33.61 -44.19 -1.40
N ASN A 101 33.64 -43.32 -2.42
CA ASN A 101 32.45 -42.66 -2.94
C ASN A 101 31.69 -43.61 -3.89
N PRO A 102 30.37 -43.81 -3.70
CA PRO A 102 29.55 -44.65 -4.58
C PRO A 102 29.59 -44.24 -6.05
N LEU A 103 29.80 -42.96 -6.38
CA LEU A 103 29.92 -42.47 -7.76
C LEU A 103 31.21 -42.90 -8.45
N VAL A 104 32.24 -43.28 -7.68
CA VAL A 104 33.52 -43.81 -8.18
C VAL A 104 33.48 -45.33 -8.33
N ALA A 105 32.92 -46.02 -7.34
CA ALA A 105 32.87 -47.47 -7.29
C ALA A 105 31.68 -48.10 -8.05
N GLY A 106 30.66 -47.30 -8.38
CA GLY A 106 29.44 -47.73 -9.09
C GLY A 106 29.47 -47.50 -10.61
N GLU A 107 28.33 -47.73 -11.26
CA GLU A 107 28.17 -47.68 -12.73
C GLU A 107 28.43 -46.30 -13.37
N PHE A 108 28.37 -45.21 -12.58
CA PHE A 108 28.66 -43.86 -13.06
C PHE A 108 30.13 -43.68 -13.47
N GLY A 109 31.05 -44.42 -12.85
CA GLY A 109 32.44 -44.54 -13.30
C GLY A 109 33.28 -43.26 -13.19
N LEU A 110 33.00 -42.40 -12.21
CA LEU A 110 33.67 -41.10 -12.00
C LEU A 110 35.21 -41.21 -12.08
N GLY A 111 35.80 -40.42 -12.98
CA GLY A 111 37.26 -40.35 -13.20
C GLY A 111 37.86 -39.05 -12.71
N PHE A 112 37.17 -37.93 -12.94
CA PHE A 112 37.64 -36.58 -12.62
C PHE A 112 36.54 -35.74 -11.98
N TYR A 113 36.92 -34.90 -11.02
CA TYR A 113 36.06 -33.88 -10.43
C TYR A 113 36.86 -32.62 -10.11
N ALA A 114 36.33 -31.46 -10.49
CA ALA A 114 36.77 -30.18 -9.95
C ALA A 114 35.54 -29.36 -9.56
N GLY A 115 35.47 -28.93 -8.30
CA GLY A 115 34.36 -28.16 -7.76
C GLY A 115 34.83 -26.91 -7.04
N VAL A 116 34.24 -25.77 -7.37
CA VAL A 116 34.45 -24.50 -6.67
C VAL A 116 33.27 -24.26 -5.73
N PRO A 117 33.51 -23.99 -4.43
CA PRO A 117 32.46 -23.62 -3.49
C PRO A 117 31.71 -22.35 -3.92
N LEU A 118 30.39 -22.38 -3.80
CA LEU A 118 29.51 -21.22 -3.95
C LEU A 118 29.41 -20.51 -2.60
N THR A 119 30.34 -19.59 -2.34
CA THR A 119 30.48 -18.92 -1.04
C THR A 119 29.76 -17.58 -1.03
N THR A 120 28.90 -17.36 -0.05
CA THR A 120 28.23 -16.08 0.18
C THR A 120 29.20 -15.00 0.67
N SER A 121 28.78 -13.74 0.57
CA SER A 121 29.54 -12.60 1.12
C SER A 121 29.80 -12.69 2.63
N ASP A 122 28.91 -13.36 3.38
CA ASP A 122 29.06 -13.66 4.81
C ASP A 122 29.78 -15.00 5.10
N GLY A 123 30.38 -15.62 4.08
CA GLY A 123 31.32 -16.73 4.22
C GLY A 123 30.70 -18.13 4.31
N HIS A 124 29.42 -18.29 3.99
CA HIS A 124 28.73 -19.58 4.00
C HIS A 124 28.79 -20.25 2.63
N ASN A 125 29.18 -21.53 2.60
CA ASN A 125 29.17 -22.32 1.37
C ASN A 125 27.78 -22.90 1.11
N LEU A 126 27.10 -22.43 0.08
CA LEU A 126 25.76 -22.91 -0.29
C LEU A 126 25.82 -24.25 -1.02
N GLY A 127 26.90 -24.48 -1.76
CA GLY A 127 27.09 -25.65 -2.60
C GLY A 127 28.31 -25.49 -3.48
N THR A 128 28.26 -26.00 -4.71
CA THR A 128 29.40 -25.97 -5.63
C THR A 128 28.99 -25.75 -7.08
N PHE A 129 29.84 -25.07 -7.85
CA PHE A 129 29.90 -25.22 -9.29
C PHE A 129 31.00 -26.22 -9.63
N CYS A 130 30.63 -27.37 -10.19
CA CYS A 130 31.58 -28.43 -10.52
C CYS A 130 31.53 -28.86 -11.99
N ILE A 131 32.65 -29.43 -12.42
CA ILE A 131 32.85 -30.12 -13.68
C ILE A 131 33.29 -31.56 -13.40
N ILE A 132 32.81 -32.49 -14.20
CA ILE A 132 32.93 -33.92 -13.94
C ILE A 132 33.23 -34.66 -15.25
N ASP A 133 34.12 -35.65 -15.17
CA ASP A 133 34.38 -36.60 -16.23
C ASP A 133 34.51 -38.04 -15.67
N GLN A 134 34.27 -39.02 -16.53
CA GLN A 134 34.53 -40.45 -16.29
C GLN A 134 35.99 -40.83 -16.56
N GLU A 135 36.71 -40.01 -17.35
CA GLU A 135 38.15 -40.15 -17.56
C GLU A 135 38.96 -39.26 -16.60
N PRO A 136 40.13 -39.71 -16.12
CA PRO A 136 41.04 -38.86 -15.33
C PRO A 136 41.50 -37.63 -16.13
N ARG A 137 41.60 -36.47 -15.46
CA ARG A 137 42.06 -35.22 -16.07
C ARG A 137 42.94 -34.42 -15.11
N THR A 138 43.92 -33.72 -15.67
CA THR A 138 44.69 -32.69 -14.95
C THR A 138 44.11 -31.32 -15.24
N VAL A 139 43.96 -30.47 -14.23
CA VAL A 139 43.44 -29.11 -14.39
C VAL A 139 44.49 -28.08 -13.98
N GLY A 140 44.85 -27.20 -14.92
CA GLY A 140 45.79 -26.11 -14.65
C GLY A 140 45.16 -24.96 -13.89
N GLU A 141 45.98 -24.05 -13.36
CA GLU A 141 45.49 -22.86 -12.63
C GLU A 141 44.64 -21.93 -13.50
N GLU A 142 44.89 -21.84 -14.81
CA GLU A 142 44.06 -21.04 -15.73
C GLU A 142 42.63 -21.59 -15.81
N ALA A 143 42.48 -22.90 -15.98
CA ALA A 143 41.19 -23.56 -16.01
C ALA A 143 40.47 -23.48 -14.65
N LEU A 144 41.20 -23.63 -13.54
CA LEU A 144 40.64 -23.39 -12.20
C LEU A 144 40.23 -21.93 -11.98
N GLY A 145 40.99 -20.97 -12.53
CA GLY A 145 40.63 -19.55 -12.56
C GLY A 145 39.29 -19.33 -13.26
N ALA A 146 39.14 -19.86 -14.47
CA ALA A 146 37.88 -19.77 -15.21
C ALA A 146 36.69 -20.42 -14.47
N LEU A 147 36.90 -21.55 -13.79
CA LEU A 147 35.84 -22.19 -13.00
C LEU A 147 35.48 -21.36 -11.75
N ARG A 148 36.46 -20.69 -11.13
CA ARG A 148 36.21 -19.72 -10.04
C ARG A 148 35.40 -18.53 -10.54
N ASP A 149 35.72 -17.99 -11.71
CA ASP A 149 34.98 -16.86 -12.30
C ASP A 149 33.53 -17.25 -12.61
N LEU A 150 33.31 -18.45 -13.15
CA LEU A 150 31.96 -18.97 -13.39
C LEU A 150 31.18 -19.19 -12.07
N ALA A 151 31.83 -19.68 -11.01
CA ALA A 151 31.23 -19.78 -9.68
C ALA A 151 30.89 -18.40 -9.09
N ALA A 152 31.74 -17.40 -9.30
CA ALA A 152 31.47 -16.02 -8.92
C ALA A 152 30.23 -15.47 -9.68
N VAL A 153 30.12 -15.72 -10.98
CA VAL A 153 28.93 -15.33 -11.76
C VAL A 153 27.65 -15.99 -11.21
N VAL A 154 27.70 -17.27 -10.81
CA VAL A 154 26.56 -17.94 -10.15
C VAL A 154 26.19 -17.22 -8.85
N MET A 155 27.17 -16.87 -8.02
CA MET A 155 26.94 -16.15 -6.77
C MET A 155 26.39 -14.74 -7.01
N ASP A 156 26.91 -13.99 -7.99
CA ASP A 156 26.41 -12.67 -8.35
C ASP A 156 24.94 -12.72 -8.78
N GLN A 157 24.53 -13.76 -9.53
CA GLN A 157 23.13 -13.98 -9.89
C GLN A 157 22.24 -14.28 -8.68
N LEU A 158 22.73 -15.05 -7.71
CA LEU A 158 22.01 -15.34 -6.47
C LEU A 158 21.86 -14.09 -5.60
N GLU A 159 22.92 -13.29 -5.46
CA GLU A 159 22.91 -12.03 -4.71
C GLU A 159 22.00 -10.99 -5.36
N LEU A 160 22.04 -10.85 -6.68
CA LEU A 160 21.16 -9.93 -7.40
C LEU A 160 19.68 -10.26 -7.17
N ARG A 161 19.31 -11.55 -7.19
CA ARG A 161 17.93 -11.98 -6.91
C ARG A 161 17.52 -11.76 -5.48
N LEU A 162 18.43 -11.94 -4.52
CA LEU A 162 18.16 -11.66 -3.12
C LEU A 162 17.94 -10.14 -2.92
N ALA A 163 18.79 -9.31 -3.51
CA ALA A 163 18.67 -7.85 -3.45
C ALA A 163 17.36 -7.36 -4.10
N ALA A 164 17.02 -7.86 -5.28
CA ALA A 164 15.79 -7.49 -5.98
C ALA A 164 14.54 -7.82 -5.15
N ARG A 165 14.48 -9.03 -4.55
CA ARG A 165 13.33 -9.39 -3.71
C ARG A 165 13.26 -8.56 -2.44
N ARG A 166 14.40 -8.30 -1.78
CA ARG A 166 14.48 -7.39 -0.61
C ARG A 166 13.98 -5.98 -0.93
N ALA A 167 14.35 -5.43 -2.09
CA ALA A 167 13.88 -4.13 -2.52
C ALA A 167 12.35 -4.11 -2.68
N VAL A 168 11.77 -5.14 -3.31
CA VAL A 168 10.31 -5.28 -3.46
C VAL A 168 9.61 -5.36 -2.10
N TRP A 169 10.12 -6.19 -1.17
CA TRP A 169 9.54 -6.29 0.17
C TRP A 169 9.64 -4.98 0.95
N GLN A 170 10.79 -4.31 0.89
CA GLN A 170 10.98 -3.03 1.59
C GLN A 170 10.06 -1.93 1.04
N GLU A 171 9.88 -1.88 -0.29
CA GLU A 171 8.95 -0.94 -0.92
C GLU A 171 7.50 -1.20 -0.48
N GLN A 172 7.08 -2.47 -0.46
CA GLN A 172 5.76 -2.85 0.04
C GLN A 172 5.58 -2.45 1.50
N GLU A 173 6.55 -2.73 2.36
CA GLU A 173 6.46 -2.40 3.78
C GLU A 173 6.41 -0.88 4.03
N LEU A 174 7.23 -0.09 3.32
CA LEU A 174 7.17 1.37 3.39
C LEU A 174 5.83 1.92 2.92
N ARG A 175 5.27 1.33 1.85
CA ARG A 175 3.96 1.71 1.33
C ARG A 175 2.86 1.40 2.34
N ASP A 176 2.86 0.20 2.92
CA ASP A 176 1.89 -0.21 3.93
C ASP A 176 2.00 0.68 5.19
N GLN A 177 3.21 1.05 5.60
CA GLN A 177 3.42 1.99 6.70
C GLN A 177 2.87 3.39 6.38
N ALA A 178 3.09 3.89 5.16
CA ALA A 178 2.58 5.18 4.72
C ALA A 178 1.04 5.20 4.67
N GLU A 179 0.42 4.15 4.12
CA GLU A 179 -1.04 3.99 4.06
C GLU A 179 -1.64 3.92 5.49
N ASN A 180 -1.03 3.14 6.39
CA ASN A 180 -1.47 3.06 7.79
C ASN A 180 -1.31 4.37 8.56
N MET A 181 -0.26 5.14 8.28
CA MET A 181 -0.07 6.47 8.89
C MET A 181 -1.13 7.45 8.39
N ALA A 182 -1.38 7.48 7.07
CA ALA A 182 -2.40 8.32 6.47
C ALA A 182 -3.79 8.05 7.08
N HIS A 183 -4.18 6.77 7.17
CA HIS A 183 -5.45 6.39 7.79
C HIS A 183 -5.59 6.84 9.25
N ARG A 184 -4.51 6.78 10.04
CA ARG A 184 -4.51 7.24 11.45
C ARG A 184 -4.64 8.76 11.55
N LEU A 185 -3.88 9.50 10.73
CA LEU A 185 -3.97 10.96 10.66
C LEU A 185 -5.38 11.38 10.27
N GLN A 186 -5.94 10.78 9.22
CA GLN A 186 -7.29 11.09 8.73
C GLN A 186 -8.36 10.85 9.79
N ARG A 187 -8.33 9.70 10.49
CA ARG A 187 -9.27 9.43 11.60
C ARG A 187 -9.14 10.42 12.75
N SER A 188 -7.92 10.90 13.04
CA SER A 188 -7.73 11.93 14.08
C SER A 188 -8.30 13.29 13.68
N LEU A 189 -8.47 13.52 12.37
CA LEU A 189 -9.05 14.73 11.78
C LEU A 189 -10.56 14.64 11.53
N LEU A 190 -11.23 13.56 11.95
CA LEU A 190 -12.69 13.48 11.93
C LEU A 190 -13.25 13.72 13.35
N PRO A 191 -14.48 14.24 13.49
CA PRO A 191 -15.13 14.34 14.80
C PRO A 191 -15.24 12.95 15.46
N PRO A 192 -14.93 12.79 16.76
CA PRO A 192 -14.88 11.48 17.41
C PRO A 192 -16.27 10.83 17.58
N GLN A 193 -17.32 11.64 17.72
CA GLN A 193 -18.70 11.19 17.82
C GLN A 193 -19.66 12.33 17.45
N LEU A 194 -20.78 12.02 16.80
CA LEU A 194 -21.85 12.99 16.57
C LEU A 194 -22.58 13.27 17.89
N PRO A 195 -22.82 14.54 18.24
CA PRO A 195 -23.62 14.87 19.40
C PRO A 195 -25.11 14.55 19.17
N ASP A 196 -25.85 14.37 20.27
CA ASP A 196 -27.31 14.29 20.24
C ASP A 196 -27.90 15.70 20.15
N VAL A 197 -28.60 16.00 19.05
CA VAL A 197 -29.22 17.30 18.78
C VAL A 197 -30.70 17.22 19.15
N PRO A 198 -31.16 17.95 20.19
CA PRO A 198 -32.55 17.86 20.64
C PRO A 198 -33.54 18.13 19.51
N GLY A 199 -34.46 17.18 19.29
CA GLY A 199 -35.49 17.28 18.26
C GLY A 199 -35.00 17.04 16.82
N ALA A 200 -33.76 16.58 16.64
CA ALA A 200 -33.21 16.22 15.34
C ALA A 200 -32.68 14.78 15.31
N ASP A 201 -32.79 14.13 14.16
CA ASP A 201 -32.11 12.89 13.82
C ASP A 201 -30.92 13.24 12.90
N VAL A 202 -29.73 12.73 13.22
CA VAL A 202 -28.48 13.09 12.53
C VAL A 202 -27.72 11.84 12.11
N ALA A 203 -27.25 11.84 10.86
CA ALA A 203 -26.35 10.81 10.36
C ALA A 203 -25.24 11.42 9.51
N VAL A 204 -24.08 10.75 9.51
CA VAL A 204 -22.97 11.07 8.62
C VAL A 204 -22.52 9.81 7.88
N ARG A 205 -22.21 9.97 6.60
CA ARG A 205 -21.40 9.07 5.81
C ARG A 205 -20.15 9.77 5.36
N TRP A 206 -19.04 9.09 5.55
CA TRP A 206 -17.74 9.60 5.15
C TRP A 206 -16.93 8.44 4.58
N ALA A 207 -16.40 8.63 3.37
CA ALA A 207 -15.65 7.60 2.64
C ALA A 207 -14.41 8.23 1.99
N PRO A 208 -13.20 7.71 2.26
CA PRO A 208 -12.00 8.26 1.65
C PRO A 208 -11.83 7.81 0.19
N ALA A 209 -11.28 8.68 -0.65
CA ALA A 209 -10.63 8.26 -1.89
C ALA A 209 -9.32 7.55 -1.56
N GLY A 210 -9.08 6.40 -2.20
CA GLY A 210 -7.89 5.59 -1.91
C GLY A 210 -6.58 6.36 -2.15
N GLY A 211 -5.56 6.06 -1.35
CA GLY A 211 -4.18 6.50 -1.60
C GLY A 211 -3.70 7.77 -0.88
N GLY A 212 -4.32 8.20 0.22
CA GLY A 212 -3.81 9.32 1.01
C GLY A 212 -4.77 9.81 2.09
N VAL A 213 -4.45 10.97 2.67
CA VAL A 213 -5.38 11.71 3.54
C VAL A 213 -6.20 12.65 2.68
N GLY A 214 -7.51 12.60 2.85
CA GLY A 214 -8.48 13.40 2.12
C GLY A 214 -8.58 14.86 2.55
N GLY A 215 -9.11 15.68 1.66
CA GLY A 215 -9.41 17.10 1.89
C GLY A 215 -10.79 17.34 2.52
N ASP A 216 -11.73 16.42 2.28
CA ASP A 216 -13.09 16.47 2.81
C ASP A 216 -13.15 16.40 4.33
N PHE A 217 -13.95 17.30 4.91
CA PHE A 217 -14.21 17.32 6.33
C PHE A 217 -15.64 17.72 6.67
N TYR A 218 -16.05 17.32 7.87
CA TYR A 218 -17.29 17.75 8.48
C TYR A 218 -17.10 18.01 9.98
N ASP A 219 -18.01 18.78 10.55
CA ASP A 219 -18.13 18.93 12.01
C ASP A 219 -19.57 19.21 12.42
N LEU A 220 -19.93 18.76 13.62
CA LEU A 220 -21.21 19.06 14.26
C LEU A 220 -20.97 19.19 15.76
N PHE A 221 -21.24 20.38 16.30
CA PHE A 221 -20.99 20.67 17.71
C PHE A 221 -21.97 21.72 18.26
N GLY A 222 -22.19 21.69 19.58
CA GLY A 222 -22.98 22.71 20.26
C GLY A 222 -22.18 24.02 20.36
N SER A 223 -22.80 25.13 19.96
CA SER A 223 -22.24 26.49 20.01
C SER A 223 -22.97 27.41 21.00
N GLY A 224 -24.04 26.93 21.63
CA GLY A 224 -24.78 27.65 22.68
C GLY A 224 -25.95 26.82 23.23
N GLU A 225 -26.76 27.43 24.10
CA GLU A 225 -28.00 26.80 24.57
C GLU A 225 -29.00 26.68 23.41
N ASN A 226 -29.33 25.45 23.01
CA ASN A 226 -30.16 25.15 21.83
C ASN A 226 -29.58 25.64 20.49
N VAL A 227 -28.27 25.93 20.43
CA VAL A 227 -27.58 26.34 19.19
C VAL A 227 -26.52 25.32 18.83
N TRP A 228 -26.58 24.86 17.60
CA TRP A 228 -25.69 23.88 17.02
C TRP A 228 -25.05 24.43 15.77
N THR A 229 -23.79 24.09 15.54
CA THR A 229 -23.07 24.46 14.33
C THR A 229 -22.78 23.21 13.53
N VAL A 230 -23.11 23.24 12.24
CA VAL A 230 -22.81 22.20 11.26
C VAL A 230 -21.86 22.77 10.22
N VAL A 231 -20.80 22.02 9.90
CA VAL A 231 -19.82 22.40 8.89
C VAL A 231 -19.59 21.23 7.96
N VAL A 232 -19.56 21.49 6.66
CA VAL A 232 -19.01 20.57 5.65
C VAL A 232 -18.11 21.38 4.74
N GLY A 233 -16.97 20.82 4.36
CA GLY A 233 -16.05 21.50 3.46
C GLY A 233 -15.06 20.54 2.83
N ASP A 234 -14.37 21.05 1.83
CA ASP A 234 -13.32 20.36 1.09
C ASP A 234 -12.11 21.27 0.93
N VAL A 235 -10.93 20.69 1.09
CA VAL A 235 -9.64 21.32 0.86
C VAL A 235 -9.10 20.82 -0.48
N CYS A 236 -8.77 21.73 -1.38
CA CYS A 236 -8.25 21.28 -2.66
C CYS A 236 -6.94 20.49 -2.53
N GLY A 237 -6.88 19.36 -3.21
CA GLY A 237 -5.74 18.45 -3.21
C GLY A 237 -5.76 17.44 -2.08
N LYS A 238 -4.72 16.60 -2.01
CA LYS A 238 -4.69 15.43 -1.12
C LYS A 238 -3.39 15.34 -0.32
N GLY A 239 -3.36 14.42 0.63
CA GLY A 239 -2.20 14.08 1.44
C GLY A 239 -2.04 14.94 2.70
N ILE A 240 -0.85 14.87 3.29
CA ILE A 240 -0.56 15.44 4.62
C ILE A 240 -0.80 16.96 4.66
N GLU A 241 -0.51 17.67 3.58
CA GLU A 241 -0.73 19.11 3.53
C GLU A 241 -2.22 19.49 3.49
N ALA A 242 -3.05 18.74 2.75
CA ALA A 242 -4.50 18.93 2.74
C ALA A 242 -5.10 18.62 4.12
N ALA A 243 -4.57 17.58 4.77
CA ALA A 243 -4.91 17.21 6.14
C ALA A 243 -4.60 18.33 7.15
N ALA A 244 -3.47 19.00 7.00
CA ALA A 244 -3.09 20.12 7.86
C ALA A 244 -4.01 21.34 7.68
N VAL A 245 -4.40 21.65 6.44
CA VAL A 245 -5.39 22.70 6.15
C VAL A 245 -6.77 22.32 6.67
N THR A 246 -7.16 21.05 6.56
CA THR A 246 -8.40 20.51 7.13
C THR A 246 -8.46 20.73 8.64
N ALA A 247 -7.37 20.42 9.35
CA ALA A 247 -7.25 20.65 10.79
C ALA A 247 -7.41 22.15 11.13
N LEU A 248 -6.70 23.01 10.40
CA LEU A 248 -6.80 24.46 10.55
C LEU A 248 -8.25 24.93 10.34
N ALA A 249 -8.89 24.50 9.24
CA ALA A 249 -10.25 24.89 8.90
C ALA A 249 -11.25 24.51 10.00
N ARG A 250 -11.25 23.24 10.42
CA ARG A 250 -12.15 22.73 11.46
C ARG A 250 -12.00 23.50 12.78
N TYR A 251 -10.77 23.62 13.29
CA TYR A 251 -10.56 24.25 14.59
C TYR A 251 -10.73 25.77 14.56
N THR A 252 -10.44 26.43 13.44
CA THR A 252 -10.75 27.85 13.27
C THR A 252 -12.25 28.09 13.25
N LEU A 253 -13.04 27.29 12.52
CA LEU A 253 -14.50 27.42 12.50
C LEU A 253 -15.13 27.12 13.86
N ARG A 254 -14.57 26.15 14.59
CA ARG A 254 -15.00 25.85 15.97
C ARG A 254 -14.67 26.98 16.94
N ALA A 255 -13.56 27.68 16.75
CA ALA A 255 -13.23 28.87 17.54
C ALA A 255 -14.05 30.09 17.12
N ALA A 256 -14.43 30.19 15.84
CA ALA A 256 -15.27 31.26 15.32
C ALA A 256 -16.69 31.21 15.89
N SER A 257 -17.23 30.03 16.15
CA SER A 257 -18.55 29.87 16.78
C SER A 257 -18.65 30.47 18.19
N LEU A 258 -17.51 30.73 18.85
CA LEU A 258 -17.46 31.38 20.16
C LEU A 258 -17.44 32.92 20.05
N GLN A 259 -17.25 33.45 18.85
CA GLN A 259 -17.03 34.88 18.59
C GLN A 259 -18.16 35.52 17.80
N THR A 260 -18.86 34.76 16.96
CA THR A 260 -19.92 35.29 16.09
C THR A 260 -21.06 34.30 15.90
N ASP A 261 -22.28 34.83 15.87
CA ASP A 261 -23.52 34.15 15.48
C ASP A 261 -23.87 34.38 14.00
N VAL A 262 -22.94 34.96 13.21
CA VAL A 262 -23.13 35.28 11.79
C VAL A 262 -22.29 34.31 10.94
N PRO A 263 -22.90 33.40 10.17
CA PRO A 263 -22.17 32.39 9.39
C PRO A 263 -21.10 32.98 8.45
N ARG A 264 -21.40 34.10 7.80
CA ARG A 264 -20.47 34.78 6.90
C ARG A 264 -19.20 35.26 7.61
N GLU A 265 -19.33 35.75 8.84
CA GLU A 265 -18.18 36.20 9.63
C GLU A 265 -17.29 35.04 10.05
N ALA A 266 -17.87 33.88 10.38
CA ALA A 266 -17.11 32.67 10.67
C ALA A 266 -16.26 32.21 9.47
N LEU A 267 -16.83 32.24 8.26
CA LEU A 267 -16.11 31.93 7.03
C LEU A 267 -15.03 33.00 6.71
N GLN A 268 -15.29 34.28 7.00
CA GLN A 268 -14.27 35.33 6.85
C GLN A 268 -13.09 35.12 7.81
N LEU A 269 -13.35 34.74 9.06
CA LEU A 269 -12.29 34.42 10.03
C LEU A 269 -11.41 33.26 9.53
N LEU A 270 -12.01 32.23 8.93
CA LEU A 270 -11.27 31.15 8.29
C LEU A 270 -10.44 31.65 7.10
N ASN A 271 -11.03 32.45 6.21
CA ASN A 271 -10.33 33.03 5.07
C ASN A 271 -9.07 33.80 5.52
N ASP A 272 -9.21 34.67 6.51
CA ASP A 272 -8.11 35.47 7.02
C ASP A 272 -7.03 34.62 7.69
N ALA A 273 -7.42 33.51 8.34
CA ALA A 273 -6.48 32.57 8.95
C ALA A 273 -5.67 31.82 7.89
N LEU A 274 -6.32 31.37 6.80
CA LEU A 274 -5.67 30.72 5.67
C LEU A 274 -4.65 31.65 5.00
N LEU A 275 -5.07 32.87 4.65
CA LEU A 275 -4.20 33.87 4.00
C LEU A 275 -2.99 34.27 4.86
N ARG A 276 -3.16 34.34 6.19
CA ARG A 276 -2.07 34.74 7.10
C ARG A 276 -1.09 33.62 7.41
N GLN A 277 -1.59 32.41 7.65
CA GLN A 277 -0.72 31.29 8.06
C GLN A 277 0.00 30.65 6.88
N ARG A 278 -0.53 30.79 5.67
CA ARG A 278 0.00 30.14 4.47
C ARG A 278 0.16 31.11 3.29
N PRO A 279 1.02 32.13 3.42
CA PRO A 279 1.26 33.07 2.32
C PRO A 279 1.89 32.35 1.12
N GLY A 280 1.21 32.40 -0.03
CA GLY A 280 1.67 31.79 -1.29
C GLY A 280 1.34 30.30 -1.46
N ASP A 281 0.57 29.70 -0.55
CA ASP A 281 -0.04 28.39 -0.79
C ASP A 281 -1.21 28.58 -1.77
N GLU A 282 -1.25 27.77 -2.84
CA GLU A 282 -2.33 27.80 -3.84
C GLU A 282 -3.55 26.99 -3.37
N ARG A 283 -3.45 26.32 -2.22
CA ARG A 283 -4.56 25.57 -1.64
C ARG A 283 -5.69 26.48 -1.18
N PHE A 284 -6.90 26.03 -1.46
CA PHE A 284 -8.12 26.71 -1.07
C PHE A 284 -9.09 25.76 -0.39
N VAL A 285 -10.07 26.34 0.30
CA VAL A 285 -11.10 25.59 1.01
C VAL A 285 -12.46 26.01 0.48
N THR A 286 -13.27 25.04 0.07
CA THR A 286 -14.70 25.25 -0.09
C THR A 286 -15.39 24.82 1.19
N ALA A 287 -16.34 25.61 1.70
CA ALA A 287 -17.06 25.22 2.92
C ALA A 287 -18.47 25.80 2.96
N VAL A 288 -19.36 25.08 3.62
CA VAL A 288 -20.63 25.57 4.10
C VAL A 288 -20.64 25.54 5.62
N TYR A 289 -21.07 26.65 6.21
CA TYR A 289 -21.20 26.84 7.66
C TYR A 289 -22.66 27.11 7.99
N VAL A 290 -23.26 26.30 8.85
CA VAL A 290 -24.67 26.35 9.22
C VAL A 290 -24.80 26.52 10.73
N ILE A 291 -25.60 27.49 11.15
CA ILE A 291 -26.06 27.64 12.52
C ILE A 291 -27.50 27.12 12.59
N ALA A 292 -27.71 26.09 13.37
CA ALA A 292 -28.99 25.43 13.63
C ALA A 292 -29.48 25.79 15.04
N ARG A 293 -30.58 26.54 15.11
CA ARG A 293 -31.21 26.98 16.37
C ARG A 293 -32.47 26.15 16.61
N VAL A 294 -32.44 25.31 17.64
CA VAL A 294 -33.57 24.46 18.02
C VAL A 294 -34.65 25.31 18.66
N MET A 295 -35.89 25.18 18.16
CA MET A 295 -37.05 25.95 18.59
C MET A 295 -38.24 25.04 18.87
N ALA A 296 -39.31 25.59 19.47
CA ALA A 296 -40.56 24.86 19.66
C ALA A 296 -41.22 24.57 18.29
N GLY A 297 -41.11 23.32 17.82
CA GLY A 297 -41.75 22.86 16.58
C GLY A 297 -40.84 22.70 15.36
N GLY A 298 -39.54 22.99 15.48
CA GLY A 298 -38.60 22.86 14.37
C GLY A 298 -37.21 23.41 14.67
N ILE A 299 -36.39 23.56 13.62
CA ILE A 299 -35.03 24.08 13.70
C ILE A 299 -34.87 25.22 12.70
N GLY A 300 -34.49 26.40 13.18
CA GLY A 300 -34.14 27.54 12.33
C GLY A 300 -32.70 27.41 11.86
N LEU A 301 -32.46 27.64 10.56
CA LEU A 301 -31.16 27.50 9.92
C LEU A 301 -30.71 28.84 9.36
N SER A 302 -29.54 29.30 9.77
CA SER A 302 -28.80 30.39 9.10
C SER A 302 -27.52 29.79 8.51
N LEU A 303 -27.31 29.93 7.21
CA LEU A 303 -26.16 29.33 6.54
C LEU A 303 -25.38 30.33 5.70
N SER A 304 -24.10 30.04 5.52
CA SER A 304 -23.28 30.68 4.51
C SER A 304 -22.39 29.68 3.80
N SER A 305 -22.19 29.86 2.49
CA SER A 305 -21.36 29.00 1.64
C SER A 305 -20.26 29.83 0.97
N ALA A 306 -19.06 29.26 0.90
CA ALA A 306 -17.89 29.81 0.21
C ALA A 306 -17.40 28.79 -0.82
N GLY A 307 -17.87 28.92 -2.06
CA GLY A 307 -17.48 28.07 -3.19
C GLY A 307 -17.87 26.60 -3.09
N HIS A 308 -18.65 26.22 -2.08
CA HIS A 308 -19.03 24.83 -1.81
C HIS A 308 -20.31 24.42 -2.54
N VAL A 309 -20.48 23.12 -2.80
CA VAL A 309 -21.70 22.60 -3.41
C VAL A 309 -22.95 22.93 -2.58
N PRO A 310 -24.11 23.20 -3.23
CA PRO A 310 -25.30 23.69 -2.55
C PRO A 310 -25.92 22.65 -1.62
N PRO A 311 -26.23 23.00 -0.35
CA PRO A 311 -27.03 22.14 0.52
C PRO A 311 -28.42 21.88 -0.07
N LEU A 312 -28.97 20.70 0.18
CA LEU A 312 -30.31 20.33 -0.25
C LEU A 312 -31.26 20.27 0.95
N LEU A 313 -32.43 20.88 0.80
CA LEU A 313 -33.51 20.87 1.79
C LEU A 313 -34.69 20.07 1.25
N ARG A 314 -34.92 18.89 1.81
CA ARG A 314 -36.09 18.06 1.51
C ARG A 314 -37.25 18.46 2.42
N ARG A 315 -38.37 18.82 1.83
CA ARG A 315 -39.65 19.04 2.52
C ARG A 315 -40.37 17.73 2.82
N ALA A 316 -41.27 17.75 3.80
CA ALA A 316 -42.12 16.61 4.15
C ALA A 316 -42.97 16.07 2.98
N ASP A 317 -43.27 16.90 1.98
CA ASP A 317 -44.01 16.51 0.77
C ASP A 317 -43.13 15.89 -0.34
N GLY A 318 -41.80 15.81 -0.13
CA GLY A 318 -40.84 15.30 -1.09
C GLY A 318 -40.23 16.36 -2.01
N THR A 319 -40.65 17.62 -1.93
CA THR A 319 -40.02 18.73 -2.65
C THR A 319 -38.58 18.91 -2.17
N VAL A 320 -37.63 19.10 -3.10
CA VAL A 320 -36.22 19.35 -2.80
C VAL A 320 -35.83 20.75 -3.24
N GLU A 321 -35.48 21.58 -2.27
CA GLU A 321 -35.00 22.95 -2.46
C GLU A 321 -33.47 22.98 -2.42
N VAL A 322 -32.86 23.75 -3.33
CA VAL A 322 -31.41 23.98 -3.36
C VAL A 322 -31.12 25.26 -2.59
N LEU A 323 -30.36 25.16 -1.49
CA LEU A 323 -29.98 26.32 -0.68
C LEU A 323 -28.72 26.99 -1.26
N ALA A 324 -28.57 28.30 -1.03
CA ALA A 324 -27.59 29.15 -1.70
C ALA A 324 -26.14 28.60 -1.66
N SER A 325 -25.46 28.65 -2.82
CA SER A 325 -24.07 28.20 -3.02
C SER A 325 -23.20 29.19 -3.81
N ALA A 326 -23.49 30.49 -3.73
CA ALA A 326 -22.63 31.50 -4.33
C ALA A 326 -21.47 31.87 -3.37
N GLY A 327 -20.38 32.38 -3.92
CA GLY A 327 -19.18 32.76 -3.16
C GLY A 327 -17.93 32.13 -3.74
N MET A 328 -16.77 32.73 -3.47
CA MET A 328 -15.48 32.23 -3.91
C MET A 328 -14.88 31.28 -2.85
N PRO A 329 -14.00 30.35 -3.26
CA PRO A 329 -13.25 29.54 -2.31
C PRO A 329 -12.41 30.40 -1.34
N LEU A 330 -12.27 29.91 -0.11
CA LEU A 330 -11.50 30.55 0.95
C LEU A 330 -10.00 30.32 0.75
N GLY A 331 -9.18 31.30 1.14
CA GLY A 331 -7.72 31.22 1.08
C GLY A 331 -7.09 31.74 -0.22
N LEU A 332 -7.89 32.11 -1.22
CA LEU A 332 -7.40 32.68 -2.49
C LEU A 332 -7.57 34.21 -2.58
N PHE A 333 -8.63 34.73 -1.97
CA PHE A 333 -9.04 36.12 -2.12
C PHE A 333 -9.25 36.77 -0.75
N ASN A 334 -8.95 38.06 -0.62
CA ASN A 334 -9.15 38.79 0.64
C ASN A 334 -10.62 38.89 1.05
N ASP A 335 -11.52 39.04 0.08
CA ASP A 335 -12.97 39.01 0.27
C ASP A 335 -13.57 37.90 -0.60
N PRO A 336 -13.84 36.71 -0.04
CA PRO A 336 -14.45 35.61 -0.77
C PRO A 336 -15.95 35.82 -1.02
N SER A 337 -16.54 36.87 -0.44
CA SER A 337 -17.97 37.21 -0.52
C SER A 337 -18.91 35.99 -0.39
N PRO A 338 -18.88 35.27 0.75
CA PRO A 338 -19.72 34.09 0.96
C PRO A 338 -21.20 34.45 0.84
N SER A 339 -21.97 33.64 0.12
CA SER A 339 -23.43 33.82 0.06
C SER A 339 -24.09 33.25 1.31
N GLY A 340 -25.26 33.78 1.68
CA GLY A 340 -26.03 33.30 2.82
C GLY A 340 -27.46 32.96 2.45
N ALA A 341 -28.07 32.08 3.25
CA ALA A 341 -29.50 31.78 3.18
C ALA A 341 -30.06 31.53 4.59
N GLU A 342 -31.36 31.73 4.72
CA GLU A 342 -32.13 31.39 5.92
C GLU A 342 -33.16 30.32 5.54
N ALA A 343 -33.36 29.33 6.40
CA ALA A 343 -34.34 28.26 6.20
C ALA A 343 -34.90 27.77 7.55
N GLU A 344 -35.96 26.96 7.48
CA GLU A 344 -36.56 26.31 8.64
C GLU A 344 -36.78 24.83 8.31
N LEU A 345 -36.39 23.95 9.23
CA LEU A 345 -36.74 22.54 9.22
C LEU A 345 -37.96 22.31 10.13
N ARG A 346 -39.04 21.83 9.54
CA ARG A 346 -40.25 21.40 10.25
C ARG A 346 -40.30 19.89 10.33
N ARG A 347 -41.25 19.37 11.11
CA ARG A 347 -41.52 17.93 11.18
C ARG A 347 -41.63 17.31 9.78
N GLY A 348 -40.82 16.30 9.52
CA GLY A 348 -40.73 15.60 8.25
C GLY A 348 -39.75 16.22 7.24
N ASP A 349 -39.12 17.36 7.52
CA ASP A 349 -38.10 17.97 6.68
C ASP A 349 -36.70 17.40 6.99
N ALA A 350 -35.77 17.52 6.05
CA ALA A 350 -34.37 17.14 6.22
C ALA A 350 -33.41 18.02 5.41
N LEU A 351 -32.28 18.39 6.01
CA LEU A 351 -31.16 19.09 5.38
C LEU A 351 -30.05 18.08 5.04
N PHE A 352 -29.50 18.19 3.83
CA PHE A 352 -28.39 17.38 3.32
C PHE A 352 -27.22 18.30 2.97
N LEU A 353 -26.08 18.05 3.59
CA LEU A 353 -24.81 18.73 3.35
C LEU A 353 -23.82 17.68 2.84
N TYR A 354 -23.12 17.96 1.75
CA TYR A 354 -22.29 16.97 1.10
C TYR A 354 -21.11 17.64 0.41
N THR A 355 -20.06 16.87 0.12
CA THR A 355 -18.94 17.30 -0.72
C THR A 355 -19.18 16.90 -2.17
N ASP A 356 -18.43 17.51 -3.08
CA ASP A 356 -18.54 17.26 -4.52
C ASP A 356 -18.25 15.80 -4.91
N GLY A 357 -17.51 15.04 -4.11
CA GLY A 357 -17.30 13.60 -4.34
C GLY A 357 -18.59 12.77 -4.39
N VAL A 358 -19.71 13.26 -3.83
CA VAL A 358 -21.06 12.67 -4.06
C VAL A 358 -21.51 12.89 -5.51
N THR A 359 -21.43 14.13 -5.99
CA THR A 359 -21.93 14.54 -7.31
C THR A 359 -20.98 14.19 -8.45
N GLU A 360 -19.67 14.19 -8.20
CA GLU A 360 -18.62 13.90 -9.16
C GLU A 360 -18.30 12.40 -9.26
N ALA A 361 -19.02 11.53 -8.55
CA ALA A 361 -18.89 10.09 -8.74
C ALA A 361 -19.14 9.73 -10.22
N ARG A 362 -18.18 9.03 -10.85
CA ARG A 362 -18.18 8.81 -12.31
C ARG A 362 -18.51 7.39 -12.74
N ARG A 363 -19.21 7.28 -13.87
CA ARG A 363 -19.36 6.10 -14.71
C ARG A 363 -18.98 6.45 -16.15
N GLY A 364 -17.78 6.06 -16.57
CA GLY A 364 -17.24 6.53 -17.86
C GLY A 364 -17.22 8.07 -17.94
N PRO A 365 -17.86 8.69 -18.95
CA PRO A 365 -17.96 10.15 -19.05
C PRO A 365 -19.05 10.78 -18.17
N ASP A 366 -19.98 9.97 -17.63
CA ASP A 366 -21.13 10.47 -16.88
C ASP A 366 -20.79 10.67 -15.41
N GLU A 367 -21.24 11.79 -14.84
CA GLU A 367 -21.22 12.07 -13.41
C GLU A 367 -22.57 11.74 -12.76
N PHE A 368 -22.57 11.48 -11.46
CA PHE A 368 -23.81 11.30 -10.70
C PHE A 368 -24.65 12.57 -10.77
N ALA A 369 -23.99 13.73 -10.69
CA ALA A 369 -24.54 15.07 -10.85
C ALA A 369 -25.63 15.44 -9.82
N LEU A 370 -25.94 16.74 -9.76
CA LEU A 370 -26.91 17.29 -8.81
C LEU A 370 -28.33 16.74 -9.05
N ASP A 371 -28.74 16.59 -10.31
CA ASP A 371 -30.10 16.16 -10.67
C ASP A 371 -30.44 14.77 -10.13
N ARG A 372 -29.49 13.81 -10.19
CA ARG A 372 -29.72 12.47 -9.63
C ARG A 372 -29.73 12.52 -8.12
N LEU A 373 -28.84 13.28 -7.50
CA LEU A 373 -28.82 13.46 -6.06
C LEU A 373 -30.14 14.04 -5.56
N GLN A 374 -30.70 15.06 -6.20
CA GLN A 374 -32.01 15.61 -5.85
C GLN A 374 -33.12 14.56 -5.99
N ALA A 375 -33.10 13.77 -7.07
CA ALA A 375 -34.08 12.69 -7.25
C ALA A 375 -33.98 11.61 -6.17
N THR A 376 -32.77 11.30 -5.70
CA THR A 376 -32.53 10.35 -4.60
C THR A 376 -32.97 10.91 -3.26
N VAL A 377 -32.61 12.16 -2.96
CA VAL A 377 -33.04 12.89 -1.76
C VAL A 377 -34.57 12.96 -1.69
N ALA A 378 -35.26 13.22 -2.80
CA ALA A 378 -36.72 13.26 -2.84
C ALA A 378 -37.37 11.93 -2.39
N ARG A 379 -36.69 10.78 -2.56
CA ARG A 379 -37.20 9.46 -2.15
C ARG A 379 -37.01 9.15 -0.67
N THR A 380 -36.30 9.98 0.09
CA THR A 380 -36.03 9.72 1.51
C THR A 380 -37.14 10.19 2.47
N VAL A 381 -38.31 10.58 1.95
CA VAL A 381 -39.46 11.02 2.76
C VAL A 381 -39.82 9.96 3.80
N GLY A 382 -39.90 10.38 5.08
CA GLY A 382 -40.23 9.51 6.20
C GLY A 382 -39.13 8.54 6.64
N MET A 383 -37.95 8.59 6.01
CA MET A 383 -36.78 7.82 6.46
C MET A 383 -36.06 8.53 7.60
N SER A 384 -35.37 7.75 8.45
CA SER A 384 -34.39 8.31 9.40
C SER A 384 -33.22 8.95 8.64
N ALA A 385 -32.45 9.81 9.32
CA ALA A 385 -31.22 10.38 8.78
C ALA A 385 -30.26 9.27 8.34
N GLU A 386 -30.12 8.23 9.16
CA GLU A 386 -29.25 7.08 8.88
C GLU A 386 -29.67 6.31 7.61
N ARG A 387 -30.96 6.06 7.42
CA ARG A 387 -31.47 5.39 6.21
C ARG A 387 -31.36 6.28 4.98
N SER A 388 -31.56 7.57 5.14
CA SER A 388 -31.40 8.56 4.06
C SER A 388 -29.95 8.62 3.58
N ALA A 389 -29.00 8.67 4.53
CA ALA A 389 -27.57 8.71 4.22
C ALA A 389 -27.10 7.39 3.57
N ALA A 390 -27.54 6.24 4.08
CA ALA A 390 -27.24 4.93 3.50
C ALA A 390 -27.77 4.78 2.06
N LEU A 391 -29.00 5.25 1.78
CA LEU A 391 -29.55 5.18 0.42
C LEU A 391 -28.70 5.98 -0.58
N ILE A 392 -28.26 7.18 -0.20
CA ILE A 392 -27.43 8.01 -1.07
C ILE A 392 -26.05 7.36 -1.27
N GLU A 393 -25.43 6.86 -0.21
CA GLU A 393 -24.15 6.15 -0.26
C GLU A 393 -24.21 4.92 -1.20
N ASP A 394 -25.27 4.11 -1.08
CA ASP A 394 -25.49 2.92 -1.91
C ASP A 394 -25.67 3.29 -3.39
N GLU A 395 -26.42 4.36 -3.69
CA GLU A 395 -26.64 4.79 -5.08
C GLU A 395 -25.40 5.41 -5.72
N VAL A 396 -24.64 6.22 -4.96
CA VAL A 396 -23.35 6.78 -5.42
C VAL A 396 -22.35 5.65 -5.67
N THR A 397 -22.25 4.71 -4.75
CA THR A 397 -21.34 3.56 -4.86
C THR A 397 -21.74 2.63 -6.01
N GLY A 398 -23.04 2.35 -6.17
CA GLY A 398 -23.56 1.52 -7.25
C GLY A 398 -23.49 2.18 -8.64
N PHE A 399 -23.50 3.51 -8.70
CA PHE A 399 -23.30 4.25 -9.94
C PHE A 399 -21.85 4.17 -10.41
N ARG A 400 -20.89 4.38 -9.50
CA ARG A 400 -19.46 4.52 -9.79
C ARG A 400 -18.86 3.28 -10.44
N GLU A 401 -17.99 3.49 -11.43
CA GLU A 401 -17.10 2.47 -11.98
C GLU A 401 -15.66 2.67 -11.49
N GLY A 402 -15.06 1.62 -10.91
CA GLY A 402 -13.69 1.69 -10.40
C GLY A 402 -13.54 2.30 -9.01
N ARG A 403 -12.35 2.82 -8.71
CA ARG A 403 -12.03 3.42 -7.40
C ARG A 403 -12.56 4.85 -7.31
N ALA A 404 -12.85 5.29 -6.08
CA ALA A 404 -13.23 6.67 -5.79
C ALA A 404 -12.16 7.66 -6.30
N ALA A 405 -12.58 8.63 -7.10
CA ALA A 405 -11.72 9.71 -7.57
C ALA A 405 -11.52 10.74 -6.45
N ASP A 406 -12.57 10.99 -5.66
CA ASP A 406 -12.52 11.88 -4.50
C ASP A 406 -13.11 11.32 -3.21
N ASP A 407 -12.72 11.96 -2.10
CA ASP A 407 -13.33 11.71 -0.81
C ASP A 407 -14.82 12.05 -0.86
N THR A 408 -15.59 11.55 0.09
CA THR A 408 -17.01 11.84 0.16
C THR A 408 -17.38 12.09 1.60
N ALA A 409 -17.99 13.24 1.87
CA ALA A 409 -18.68 13.52 3.11
C ALA A 409 -20.16 13.79 2.79
N LEU A 410 -21.05 13.21 3.60
CA LEU A 410 -22.49 13.43 3.55
C LEU A 410 -23.01 13.49 4.98
N LEU A 411 -23.61 14.62 5.34
CA LEU A 411 -24.26 14.84 6.63
C LEU A 411 -25.76 15.11 6.40
N VAL A 412 -26.59 14.40 7.15
CA VAL A 412 -28.06 14.52 7.12
C VAL A 412 -28.54 15.01 8.49
N LEU A 413 -29.33 16.07 8.50
CA LEU A 413 -30.01 16.62 9.68
C LEU A 413 -31.52 16.65 9.42
N ALA A 414 -32.27 15.76 10.08
CA ALA A 414 -33.72 15.59 9.88
C ALA A 414 -34.53 15.95 11.13
N VAL A 415 -35.76 16.42 10.97
CA VAL A 415 -36.70 16.65 12.08
C VAL A 415 -37.83 15.60 11.99
N PRO A 416 -37.86 14.59 12.89
CA PRO A 416 -38.75 13.42 12.79
C PRO A 416 -40.23 13.65 13.15
#